data_AF-A0A957TP97-F1
#
_entry.id   AF-A0A957TP97-F1
#
_cell.length_a   1.000
_cell.length_b   1.000
_cell.length_c   1.000
_cell.angle_alpha   90.00
_cell.angle_beta   90.00
_cell.angle_gamma   90.00
#
_symmetry.space_group_name_H-M   'P 1'
#
loop_
_entity.id
_entity.type
_entity.pdbx_description
1 polymer ?
#
loop_
_entity_poly.entity_id
_entity_poly.type
_entity_poly.pdbx_seq_one_letter_code
_entity_poly.pdbx_strand_id
1 'polypeptide(L)'
;ENINLFFKQDERCQGYTTNKPSYAIKINKKQLTLRIFAISKADTTLVIRTPNGKWYCNDDASGTNPIIDFASPSNGRYQIWIGDYQPNKSSRAFLVISNHKYSPSDYLGIDDADKQLAALTGIGGGGSAISLEAEVIAEQLNIRTGPGTNYSRVTNLSKGGIVTVLKQVNSCQWINIRYRLLSGESRRGWISGSSQYVRINVSCNEIPASEANGNWSPLYLSNSCPRPIEVAIRYRTLSGEWLTDGWWQFEPKTANYLTNSGLQDVITNNAKFYFYARATDNSDTVWAGDVERQFQGTNLPMREIDITRDSLGDYTLNLTCDNAPDIHFYDFVCITNLTGRRIDYRFRWGNGQWQTLSVDPQQNRRHWWELKWDESSSPSFEIRFDADYTNAASNIGYWLPKKRTIDTACPNGQQYEFRFMGNNHIDLVRGN
;
A
#
# COMPACT_ATOMS: atom_id res chain seq x y z
N GLU A 1 21.30 4.41 -25.29
CA GLU A 1 21.96 3.09 -25.45
C GLU A 1 21.87 2.37 -24.11
N ASN A 2 21.15 1.25 -24.06
CA ASN A 2 21.04 0.42 -22.87
C ASN A 2 22.28 -0.47 -22.79
N ILE A 3 22.94 -0.50 -21.63
CA ILE A 3 24.05 -1.39 -21.32
C ILE A 3 23.48 -2.68 -20.74
N ASN A 4 23.97 -3.81 -21.23
CA ASN A 4 23.68 -5.12 -20.68
C ASN A 4 24.44 -5.30 -19.36
N LEU A 5 23.73 -5.49 -18.25
CA LEU A 5 24.33 -5.77 -16.95
C LEU A 5 24.58 -7.28 -16.86
N PHE A 6 25.69 -7.73 -17.45
CA PHE A 6 26.23 -9.06 -17.14
C PHE A 6 27.45 -8.89 -16.25
N PHE A 7 27.23 -8.84 -14.93
CA PHE A 7 28.28 -9.24 -14.00
C PHE A 7 28.36 -10.77 -14.05
N LYS A 8 29.25 -11.30 -14.89
CA LYS A 8 29.43 -12.72 -15.22
C LYS A 8 29.70 -13.67 -14.02
N GLN A 9 29.60 -13.18 -12.78
CA GLN A 9 29.92 -13.86 -11.53
C GLN A 9 28.85 -13.74 -10.43
N ASP A 10 27.73 -13.03 -10.64
CA ASP A 10 26.64 -12.96 -9.65
C ASP A 10 25.28 -13.04 -10.37
N GLU A 11 24.58 -14.17 -10.19
CA GLU A 11 23.27 -14.43 -10.82
C GLU A 11 22.17 -13.45 -10.37
N ARG A 12 22.41 -12.68 -9.29
CA ARG A 12 21.48 -11.67 -8.75
C ARG A 12 21.58 -10.31 -9.43
N CYS A 13 22.31 -10.21 -10.53
CA CYS A 13 22.64 -8.94 -11.17
C CYS A 13 22.18 -8.87 -12.61
N GLN A 14 21.09 -9.58 -12.95
CA GLN A 14 20.58 -9.64 -14.31
C GLN A 14 19.82 -8.36 -14.67
N GLY A 15 19.89 -7.97 -15.93
CA GLY A 15 19.07 -6.92 -16.52
C GLY A 15 19.85 -5.91 -17.34
N TYR A 16 19.22 -4.77 -17.59
CA TYR A 16 19.68 -3.74 -18.51
C TYR A 16 19.45 -2.37 -17.88
N THR A 17 20.46 -1.50 -17.93
CA THR A 17 20.35 -0.11 -17.47
C THR A 17 21.02 0.84 -18.46
N THR A 18 21.06 2.14 -18.17
CA THR A 18 21.70 3.12 -19.04
C THR A 18 23.20 3.29 -18.72
N ASN A 19 23.94 3.93 -19.61
CA ASN A 19 25.36 4.25 -19.40
C ASN A 19 25.63 5.33 -18.34
N LYS A 20 24.58 5.99 -17.81
CA LYS A 20 24.67 7.01 -16.77
C LYS A 20 23.85 6.59 -15.54
N PRO A 21 24.29 6.96 -14.32
CA PRO A 21 23.52 6.63 -13.13
C PRO A 21 22.15 7.32 -13.16
N SER A 22 21.11 6.59 -12.80
CA SER A 22 19.74 7.10 -12.61
C SER A 22 19.69 8.12 -11.48
N TYR A 23 20.49 7.93 -10.43
CA TYR A 23 20.58 8.85 -9.29
C TYR A 23 21.95 8.80 -8.62
N ALA A 24 22.29 9.83 -7.84
CA ALA A 24 23.48 9.82 -7.01
C ALA A 24 23.21 10.50 -5.67
N ILE A 25 23.64 9.87 -4.59
CA ILE A 25 23.55 10.43 -3.22
C ILE A 25 24.93 10.64 -2.64
N LYS A 26 25.03 11.58 -1.69
CA LYS A 26 26.23 11.79 -0.89
C LYS A 26 25.91 11.59 0.59
N ILE A 27 26.58 10.63 1.23
CA ILE A 27 26.46 10.38 2.67
C ILE A 27 27.56 11.15 3.39
N ASN A 28 27.17 12.09 4.26
CA ASN A 28 28.09 12.97 4.99
C ASN A 28 28.14 12.70 6.50
N LYS A 29 27.23 11.84 7.01
CA LYS A 29 27.13 11.50 8.43
C LYS A 29 27.22 9.98 8.57
N LYS A 30 27.89 9.53 9.64
CA LYS A 30 28.00 8.10 9.95
C LYS A 30 26.60 7.52 10.19
N GLN A 31 26.26 6.46 9.46
CA GLN A 31 25.01 5.71 9.62
C GLN A 31 25.31 4.25 9.94
N LEU A 32 24.44 3.61 10.71
CA LEU A 32 24.59 2.19 11.05
C LEU A 32 24.13 1.28 9.92
N THR A 33 23.14 1.73 9.13
CA THR A 33 22.64 1.00 7.97
C THR A 33 22.29 1.96 6.83
N LEU A 34 22.36 1.46 5.61
CA LEU A 34 21.81 2.06 4.42
C LEU A 34 21.19 0.95 3.58
N ARG A 35 19.90 1.08 3.29
CA ARG A 35 19.16 0.21 2.38
C ARG A 35 18.74 1.04 1.17
N ILE A 36 18.95 0.50 -0.02
CA ILE A 36 18.51 1.10 -1.28
C ILE A 36 17.74 0.05 -2.06
N PHE A 37 16.55 0.39 -2.54
CA PHE A 37 15.74 -0.53 -3.33
C PHE A 37 14.90 0.19 -4.37
N ALA A 38 14.47 -0.53 -5.41
CA ALA A 38 13.49 -0.04 -6.37
C ALA A 38 12.13 -0.71 -6.13
N ILE A 39 11.04 0.01 -6.41
CA ILE A 39 9.68 -0.50 -6.36
C ILE A 39 9.04 -0.30 -7.73
N SER A 40 8.63 -1.38 -8.36
CA SER A 40 7.83 -1.35 -9.58
C SER A 40 6.81 -2.48 -9.58
N LYS A 41 5.80 -2.34 -10.45
CA LYS A 41 4.94 -3.46 -10.88
C LYS A 41 5.63 -4.32 -11.94
N ALA A 42 6.69 -3.78 -12.56
CA ALA A 42 7.55 -4.50 -13.49
C ALA A 42 8.75 -5.10 -12.75
N ASP A 43 9.42 -6.01 -13.45
CA ASP A 43 10.67 -6.62 -13.02
C ASP A 43 11.85 -5.64 -13.23
N THR A 44 12.49 -5.25 -12.12
CA THR A 44 13.50 -4.19 -12.09
C THR A 44 14.80 -4.67 -11.48
N THR A 45 15.91 -4.09 -11.94
CA THR A 45 17.26 -4.40 -11.42
C THR A 45 17.92 -3.14 -10.85
N LEU A 46 18.78 -3.31 -9.85
CA LEU A 46 19.48 -2.24 -9.16
C LEU A 46 20.98 -2.49 -9.18
N VAL A 47 21.74 -1.46 -9.52
CA VAL A 47 23.21 -1.48 -9.47
C VAL A 47 23.70 -0.23 -8.75
N ILE A 48 24.64 -0.40 -7.82
CA ILE A 48 25.19 0.69 -7.01
C ILE A 48 26.71 0.64 -7.04
N ARG A 49 27.31 1.77 -7.37
CA ARG A 49 28.74 2.00 -7.17
C ARG A 49 28.95 2.83 -5.91
N THR A 50 29.69 2.27 -4.95
CA THR A 50 30.01 2.91 -3.67
C THR A 50 31.13 3.95 -3.80
N PRO A 51 31.35 4.80 -2.78
CA PRO A 51 32.38 5.85 -2.83
C PRO A 51 33.80 5.33 -3.02
N ASN A 52 34.09 4.13 -2.52
CA ASN A 52 35.37 3.44 -2.71
C ASN A 52 35.47 2.69 -4.06
N GLY A 53 34.50 2.87 -4.96
CA GLY A 53 34.52 2.34 -6.32
C GLY A 53 34.02 0.90 -6.46
N LYS A 54 33.54 0.25 -5.40
CA LYS A 54 33.00 -1.11 -5.44
C LYS A 54 31.58 -1.14 -6.00
N TRP A 55 31.26 -2.20 -6.73
CA TRP A 55 29.94 -2.42 -7.33
C TRP A 55 29.12 -3.44 -6.53
N TYR A 56 27.83 -3.16 -6.42
CA TYR A 56 26.81 -4.00 -5.80
C TYR A 56 25.62 -4.05 -6.73
N CYS A 57 24.91 -5.17 -6.78
CA CYS A 57 23.74 -5.32 -7.60
C CYS A 57 22.75 -6.31 -7.00
N ASN A 58 21.48 -6.13 -7.34
CA ASN A 58 20.39 -7.03 -7.01
C ASN A 58 19.25 -6.83 -8.03
N ASP A 59 18.53 -7.89 -8.39
CA ASP A 59 17.30 -7.90 -9.19
C ASP A 59 16.09 -8.31 -8.34
N ASP A 60 16.15 -9.46 -7.67
CA ASP A 60 14.98 -10.06 -7.01
C ASP A 60 15.21 -10.33 -5.52
N ALA A 61 15.06 -9.30 -4.68
CA ALA A 61 15.12 -9.46 -3.21
C ALA A 61 13.75 -9.44 -2.52
N SER A 62 12.72 -8.85 -3.13
CA SER A 62 11.34 -8.87 -2.61
C SER A 62 10.35 -8.95 -3.76
N GLY A 63 9.94 -10.17 -4.11
CA GLY A 63 9.32 -10.42 -5.42
C GLY A 63 10.32 -10.04 -6.52
N THR A 64 9.85 -9.32 -7.54
CA THR A 64 10.67 -8.84 -8.68
C THR A 64 11.33 -7.48 -8.44
N ASN A 65 11.51 -7.11 -7.17
CA ASN A 65 12.02 -5.81 -6.77
C ASN A 65 13.40 -5.93 -6.09
N PRO A 66 14.36 -5.09 -6.49
CA PRO A 66 15.74 -5.22 -6.05
C PRO A 66 16.00 -4.46 -4.75
N ILE A 67 16.79 -5.03 -3.85
CA ILE A 67 17.22 -4.43 -2.58
C ILE A 67 18.73 -4.64 -2.39
N ILE A 68 19.43 -3.58 -1.98
CA ILE A 68 20.83 -3.62 -1.57
C ILE A 68 20.97 -3.01 -0.17
N ASP A 69 21.53 -3.79 0.75
CA ASP A 69 21.83 -3.39 2.11
C ASP A 69 23.32 -3.16 2.34
N PHE A 70 23.64 -2.08 3.05
CA PHE A 70 24.96 -1.77 3.57
C PHE A 70 24.93 -1.68 5.09
N ALA A 71 25.67 -2.56 5.75
CA ALA A 71 26.01 -2.38 7.15
C ALA A 71 27.14 -1.36 7.26
N SER A 72 26.95 -0.29 8.04
CA SER A 72 27.93 0.79 8.21
C SER A 72 28.45 1.40 6.89
N PRO A 73 27.58 2.02 6.07
CA PRO A 73 27.96 2.63 4.79
C PRO A 73 29.10 3.64 4.96
N SER A 74 30.07 3.60 4.03
CA SER A 74 31.15 4.58 3.96
C SER A 74 30.62 5.97 3.60
N ASN A 75 31.17 7.02 4.20
CA ASN A 75 30.89 8.39 3.77
C ASN A 75 31.37 8.61 2.33
N GLY A 76 30.60 9.37 1.55
CA GLY A 76 30.96 9.74 0.18
C GLY A 76 29.82 9.55 -0.82
N ARG A 77 30.17 9.61 -2.11
CA ARG A 77 29.20 9.58 -3.22
C ARG A 77 28.88 8.15 -3.66
N TYR A 78 27.60 7.78 -3.60
CA TYR A 78 27.07 6.57 -4.20
C TYR A 78 26.43 6.91 -5.54
N GLN A 79 26.67 6.10 -6.56
CA GLN A 79 26.04 6.21 -7.87
C GLN A 79 25.09 5.01 -8.03
N ILE A 80 23.85 5.27 -8.44
CA ILE A 80 22.76 4.30 -8.43
C ILE A 80 22.17 4.21 -9.84
N TRP A 81 22.05 3.00 -10.36
CA TRP A 81 21.41 2.66 -11.61
C TRP A 81 20.20 1.79 -11.32
N ILE A 82 19.07 2.17 -11.89
CA ILE A 82 17.86 1.35 -11.92
C ILE A 82 17.69 0.90 -13.36
N GLY A 83 17.36 -0.37 -13.53
CA GLY A 83 17.20 -1.00 -14.82
C GLY A 83 15.98 -1.89 -14.86
N ASP A 84 15.79 -2.50 -16.02
CA ASP A 84 14.77 -3.51 -16.28
C ASP A 84 15.43 -4.86 -16.47
N TYR A 85 14.76 -5.94 -16.04
CA TYR A 85 15.24 -7.29 -16.34
C TYR A 85 15.28 -7.58 -17.85
N GLN A 86 14.30 -7.07 -18.59
CA GLN A 86 14.18 -7.28 -20.04
C GLN A 86 14.93 -6.21 -20.86
N PRO A 87 15.56 -6.58 -21.98
CA PRO A 87 16.19 -5.62 -22.87
C PRO A 87 15.14 -4.69 -23.50
N ASN A 88 15.54 -3.45 -23.78
CA ASN A 88 14.73 -2.44 -24.47
C ASN A 88 13.41 -2.05 -23.77
N LYS A 89 13.28 -2.37 -22.48
CA LYS A 89 12.20 -1.91 -21.62
C LYS A 89 12.67 -0.68 -20.82
N SER A 90 11.72 0.19 -20.47
CA SER A 90 11.94 1.35 -19.62
C SER A 90 10.75 1.48 -18.67
N SER A 91 10.67 0.56 -17.72
CA SER A 91 9.57 0.53 -16.76
C SER A 91 9.70 1.66 -15.75
N ARG A 92 8.56 2.19 -15.32
CA ARG A 92 8.52 3.16 -14.23
C ARG A 92 8.84 2.44 -12.92
N ALA A 93 9.75 3.02 -12.13
CA ALA A 93 10.14 2.51 -10.82
C ALA A 93 10.32 3.65 -9.83
N PHE A 94 10.12 3.37 -8.55
CA PHE A 94 10.37 4.29 -7.44
C PHE A 94 11.62 3.87 -6.70
N LEU A 95 12.58 4.78 -6.55
CA LEU A 95 13.80 4.55 -5.78
C LEU A 95 13.56 4.92 -4.32
N VAL A 96 13.84 3.99 -3.41
CA VAL A 96 13.82 4.25 -1.97
C VAL A 96 15.22 4.11 -1.40
N ILE A 97 15.61 5.09 -0.60
CA ILE A 97 16.92 5.17 0.07
C ILE A 97 16.63 5.42 1.54
N SER A 98 16.97 4.46 2.40
CA SER A 98 16.61 4.50 3.81
C SER A 98 17.75 4.05 4.71
N ASN A 99 17.78 4.55 5.95
CA ASN A 99 18.62 4.05 7.03
C ASN A 99 17.88 3.03 7.94
N HIS A 100 16.69 2.60 7.51
CA HIS A 100 15.89 1.54 8.12
C HIS A 100 15.73 0.38 7.14
N LYS A 101 15.49 -0.83 7.66
CA LYS A 101 15.34 -2.06 6.87
C LYS A 101 13.94 -2.23 6.28
N TYR A 102 13.42 -1.21 5.58
CA TYR A 102 12.14 -1.34 4.88
C TYR A 102 12.25 -2.25 3.66
N SER A 103 11.20 -3.00 3.34
CA SER A 103 11.09 -3.85 2.16
C SER A 103 10.18 -3.20 1.12
N PRO A 104 10.37 -3.43 -0.19
CA PRO A 104 9.38 -3.10 -1.22
C PRO A 104 7.96 -3.52 -0.83
N SER A 105 7.79 -4.64 -0.14
CA SER A 105 6.50 -5.11 0.41
C SER A 105 5.84 -4.13 1.38
N ASP A 106 6.62 -3.33 2.12
CA ASP A 106 6.11 -2.30 3.02
C ASP A 106 5.53 -1.11 2.24
N TYR A 107 5.95 -0.97 0.97
CA TYR A 107 5.49 0.05 0.02
C TYR A 107 4.56 -0.53 -1.06
N LEU A 108 4.34 -1.86 -1.09
CA LEU A 108 3.53 -2.50 -2.10
C LEU A 108 2.06 -2.21 -1.84
N GLY A 109 1.66 -1.12 -2.50
CA GLY A 109 0.32 -0.63 -2.77
C GLY A 109 0.01 0.72 -2.10
N ILE A 110 1.04 1.42 -1.62
CA ILE A 110 1.02 2.86 -1.78
C ILE A 110 0.62 3.13 -3.25
N ASP A 111 -0.50 3.81 -3.47
CA ASP A 111 -0.97 4.19 -4.80
C ASP A 111 0.16 4.94 -5.52
N ASP A 112 0.22 4.89 -6.86
CA ASP A 112 1.20 5.71 -7.60
C ASP A 112 1.08 7.19 -7.22
N ALA A 113 -0.10 7.60 -6.73
CA ALA A 113 -0.40 8.87 -6.07
C ALA A 113 0.36 9.12 -4.76
N ASP A 114 0.42 8.17 -3.83
CA ASP A 114 1.11 8.36 -2.55
C ASP A 114 2.64 8.23 -2.72
N LYS A 115 3.12 7.44 -3.70
CA LYS A 115 4.55 7.37 -4.08
C LYS A 115 5.03 8.64 -4.77
N GLN A 116 4.14 9.28 -5.52
CA GLN A 116 4.41 10.58 -6.09
C GLN A 116 4.18 11.71 -5.08
N LEU A 117 3.30 11.66 -4.09
CA LEU A 117 3.23 12.67 -3.02
C LEU A 117 4.52 12.70 -2.18
N ALA A 118 5.14 11.55 -1.98
CA ALA A 118 6.51 11.43 -1.44
C ALA A 118 7.60 11.98 -2.39
N ALA A 119 7.31 12.13 -3.69
CA ALA A 119 8.26 12.61 -4.72
C ALA A 119 7.95 14.04 -5.26
N LEU A 120 6.73 14.57 -5.10
CA LEU A 120 6.20 15.82 -5.68
C LEU A 120 6.04 16.95 -4.66
N THR A 121 6.26 16.73 -3.37
CA THR A 121 6.33 17.84 -2.39
C THR A 121 7.55 18.74 -2.59
N GLY A 122 8.39 18.47 -3.61
CA GLY A 122 9.37 19.39 -4.18
C GLY A 122 8.79 20.41 -5.17
N ILE A 123 7.77 21.19 -4.78
CA ILE A 123 7.40 22.39 -5.55
C ILE A 123 8.16 23.59 -4.98
N GLY A 124 9.24 23.97 -5.67
CA GLY A 124 9.72 25.34 -5.73
C GLY A 124 10.64 25.79 -4.60
N GLY A 125 11.91 25.35 -4.64
CA GLY A 125 13.03 26.03 -3.98
C GLY A 125 13.65 25.26 -2.83
N GLY A 126 14.80 24.63 -3.10
CA GLY A 126 15.86 24.35 -2.12
C GLY A 126 15.43 23.90 -0.71
N GLY A 127 14.67 22.82 -0.59
CA GLY A 127 14.38 22.17 0.69
C GLY A 127 13.88 20.75 0.44
N SER A 128 14.56 19.75 1.00
CA SER A 128 14.06 18.38 1.02
C SER A 128 12.73 18.36 1.79
N ALA A 129 11.61 18.09 1.12
CA ALA A 129 10.35 17.84 1.79
C ALA A 129 10.46 16.56 2.62
N ILE A 130 10.34 16.69 3.94
CA ILE A 130 10.28 15.57 4.87
C ILE A 130 8.86 15.00 4.75
N SER A 131 8.70 13.71 4.42
CA SER A 131 7.40 13.06 4.50
C SER A 131 6.90 13.13 5.95
N LEU A 132 5.68 13.60 6.19
CA LEU A 132 5.14 13.68 7.55
C LEU A 132 4.69 12.27 7.99
N GLU A 133 5.44 11.63 8.89
CA GLU A 133 5.22 10.23 9.27
C GLU A 133 5.27 10.03 10.78
N ALA A 134 4.55 9.00 11.23
CA ALA A 134 4.61 8.48 12.59
C ALA A 134 4.84 6.98 12.57
N GLU A 135 5.84 6.53 13.32
CA GLU A 135 6.09 5.11 13.59
C GLU A 135 5.42 4.71 14.92
N VAL A 136 4.68 3.63 14.93
CA VAL A 136 4.05 3.07 16.13
C VAL A 136 5.10 2.32 16.94
N ILE A 137 5.36 2.75 18.18
CA ILE A 137 6.33 2.11 19.07
C ILE A 137 5.67 1.23 20.14
N ALA A 138 4.38 1.40 20.37
CA ALA A 138 3.59 0.54 21.26
C ALA A 138 3.18 -0.76 20.58
N GLU A 139 3.02 -1.84 21.36
CA GLU A 139 2.63 -3.17 20.85
C GLU A 139 1.34 -3.10 20.01
N GLN A 140 0.35 -2.34 20.47
CA GLN A 140 -0.86 -2.01 19.74
C GLN A 140 -1.28 -0.57 20.00
N LEU A 141 -1.75 0.12 18.95
CA LEU A 141 -2.27 1.48 19.02
C LEU A 141 -3.62 1.58 18.32
N ASN A 142 -4.65 2.00 19.04
CA ASN A 142 -6.01 2.09 18.50
C ASN A 142 -6.16 3.28 17.55
N ILE A 143 -6.78 3.03 16.39
CA ILE A 143 -7.27 4.06 15.48
C ILE A 143 -8.73 4.37 15.84
N ARG A 144 -9.08 5.65 15.87
CA ARG A 144 -10.40 6.14 16.30
C ARG A 144 -11.03 7.07 15.28
N THR A 145 -12.36 7.21 15.37
CA THR A 145 -13.14 8.12 14.52
C THR A 145 -12.89 9.61 14.80
N GLY A 146 -12.32 9.95 15.96
CA GLY A 146 -12.01 11.32 16.34
C GLY A 146 -10.88 11.44 17.37
N PRO A 147 -10.41 12.68 17.65
CA PRO A 147 -9.28 12.97 18.52
C PRO A 147 -9.64 12.87 20.00
N GLY A 148 -9.78 11.65 20.51
CA GLY A 148 -10.13 11.40 21.91
C GLY A 148 -10.44 9.94 22.20
N THR A 149 -10.33 9.53 23.46
CA THR A 149 -10.68 8.16 23.88
C THR A 149 -12.18 7.90 23.87
N ASN A 150 -13.01 8.95 23.87
CA ASN A 150 -14.47 8.88 23.82
C ASN A 150 -15.00 8.57 22.41
N TYR A 151 -14.15 8.67 21.38
CA TYR A 151 -14.51 8.30 20.01
C TYR A 151 -14.36 6.79 19.81
N SER A 152 -15.27 6.22 19.00
CA SER A 152 -15.30 4.80 18.68
C SER A 152 -13.98 4.31 18.08
N ARG A 153 -13.56 3.11 18.47
CA ARG A 153 -12.41 2.42 17.90
C ARG A 153 -12.79 1.89 16.51
N VAL A 154 -11.97 2.22 15.53
CA VAL A 154 -12.08 1.73 14.15
C VAL A 154 -11.32 0.41 14.05
N THR A 155 -10.03 0.43 14.38
CA THR A 155 -9.14 -0.74 14.36
C THR A 155 -7.89 -0.46 15.22
N ASN A 156 -6.78 -1.17 15.02
CA ASN A 156 -5.49 -0.90 15.63
C ASN A 156 -4.32 -1.05 14.65
N LEU A 157 -3.22 -0.37 14.97
CA LEU A 157 -1.91 -0.51 14.38
C LEU A 157 -1.02 -1.33 15.31
N SER A 158 -0.12 -2.13 14.74
CA SER A 158 0.90 -2.86 15.51
C SER A 158 2.21 -2.09 15.57
N LYS A 159 3.06 -2.43 16.54
CA LYS A 159 4.42 -1.90 16.66
C LYS A 159 5.22 -2.02 15.36
N GLY A 160 5.99 -0.99 15.06
CA GLY A 160 6.75 -0.82 13.82
C GLY A 160 5.90 -0.30 12.65
N GLY A 161 4.57 -0.22 12.79
CA GLY A 161 3.70 0.32 11.74
C GLY A 161 4.01 1.79 11.47
N ILE A 162 4.12 2.17 10.20
CA ILE A 162 4.35 3.56 9.78
C ILE A 162 3.09 4.07 9.11
N VAL A 163 2.70 5.30 9.48
CA VAL A 163 1.52 5.97 8.96
C VAL A 163 1.86 7.39 8.54
N THR A 164 1.19 7.88 7.50
CA THR A 164 1.32 9.27 7.08
C THR A 164 0.52 10.15 8.02
N VAL A 165 1.14 11.22 8.52
CA VAL A 165 0.48 12.20 9.39
C VAL A 165 -0.11 13.31 8.53
N LEU A 166 -1.41 13.55 8.69
CA LEU A 166 -2.15 14.52 7.89
C LEU A 166 -2.34 15.85 8.62
N LYS A 167 -2.72 15.77 9.90
CA LYS A 167 -2.97 16.95 10.75
C LYS A 167 -2.91 16.58 12.23
N GLN A 168 -2.83 17.58 13.09
CA GLN A 168 -2.79 17.41 14.54
C GLN A 168 -3.85 18.25 15.26
N VAL A 169 -4.22 17.85 16.48
CA VAL A 169 -4.95 18.73 17.41
C VAL A 169 -4.30 18.70 18.79
N ASN A 170 -4.49 19.79 19.52
CA ASN A 170 -4.00 19.98 20.88
C ASN A 170 -2.50 19.68 21.01
N SER A 171 -1.70 20.27 20.12
CA SER A 171 -0.24 20.14 20.11
C SER A 171 0.20 18.67 19.99
N CYS A 172 -0.34 17.96 19.00
CA CYS A 172 -0.09 16.54 18.74
C CYS A 172 -0.46 15.58 19.88
N GLN A 173 -1.34 15.97 20.81
CA GLN A 173 -1.99 14.98 21.68
C GLN A 173 -2.72 13.92 20.85
N TRP A 174 -3.32 14.36 19.75
CA TRP A 174 -3.92 13.50 18.73
C TRP A 174 -3.46 13.91 17.34
N ILE A 175 -3.16 12.92 16.52
CA ILE A 175 -2.81 13.10 15.12
C ILE A 175 -3.80 12.33 14.25
N ASN A 176 -4.25 12.96 13.18
CA ASN A 176 -5.00 12.32 12.13
C ASN A 176 -4.00 11.74 11.13
N ILE A 177 -4.23 10.50 10.76
CA ILE A 177 -3.31 9.72 9.96
C ILE A 177 -4.02 9.15 8.74
N ARG A 178 -3.26 8.88 7.68
CA ARG A 178 -3.62 7.92 6.65
C ARG A 178 -2.96 6.60 6.97
N TYR A 179 -3.76 5.53 7.04
CA TYR A 179 -3.28 4.17 7.23
C TYR A 179 -3.84 3.27 6.14
N ARG A 180 -3.16 2.14 5.92
CA ARG A 180 -3.50 1.22 4.86
C ARG A 180 -4.07 -0.08 5.41
N LEU A 181 -5.16 -0.55 4.81
CA LEU A 181 -5.76 -1.84 5.10
C LEU A 181 -4.97 -2.95 4.39
N LEU A 182 -5.07 -4.17 4.93
CA LEU A 182 -4.48 -5.36 4.29
C LEU A 182 -5.11 -5.66 2.91
N SER A 183 -6.32 -5.17 2.64
CA SER A 183 -6.96 -5.21 1.31
C SER A 183 -6.31 -4.28 0.29
N GLY A 184 -5.45 -3.36 0.77
CA GLY A 184 -4.73 -2.40 -0.04
C GLY A 184 -5.39 -1.02 -0.17
N GLU A 185 -6.56 -0.83 0.44
CA GLU A 185 -7.25 0.46 0.51
C GLU A 185 -6.62 1.36 1.58
N SER A 186 -6.62 2.68 1.35
CA SER A 186 -6.20 3.66 2.35
C SER A 186 -7.39 4.23 3.10
N ARG A 187 -7.28 4.39 4.41
CA ARG A 187 -8.29 5.01 5.28
C ARG A 187 -7.65 6.07 6.16
N ARG A 188 -8.48 6.91 6.76
CA ARG A 188 -8.05 7.93 7.70
C ARG A 188 -8.60 7.65 9.09
N GLY A 189 -7.93 8.17 10.09
CA GLY A 189 -8.36 8.03 11.46
C GLY A 189 -7.44 8.74 12.44
N TRP A 190 -7.82 8.73 13.71
CA TRP A 190 -7.08 9.42 14.76
C TRP A 190 -6.36 8.42 15.65
N ILE A 191 -5.10 8.72 15.95
CA ILE A 191 -4.30 8.01 16.94
C ILE A 191 -3.74 9.01 17.96
N SER A 192 -3.36 8.51 19.13
CA SER A 192 -2.63 9.34 20.09
C SER A 192 -1.26 9.70 19.51
N GLY A 193 -0.93 11.00 19.50
CA GLY A 193 0.39 11.48 19.08
C GLY A 193 1.42 11.53 20.23
N SER A 194 1.07 10.99 21.41
CA SER A 194 1.97 10.92 22.56
C SER A 194 3.21 10.08 22.22
N SER A 195 4.38 10.57 22.65
CA SER A 195 5.68 9.92 22.46
C SER A 195 5.82 8.56 23.16
N GLN A 196 4.82 8.13 23.94
CA GLN A 196 4.73 6.77 24.49
C GLN A 196 4.19 5.75 23.48
N TYR A 197 3.48 6.20 22.45
CA TYR A 197 2.80 5.35 21.47
C TYR A 197 3.37 5.48 20.07
N VAL A 198 3.86 6.67 19.71
CA VAL A 198 4.42 6.95 18.39
C VAL A 198 5.70 7.76 18.42
N ARG A 199 6.52 7.59 17.39
CA ARG A 199 7.64 8.47 17.04
C ARG A 199 7.31 9.22 15.77
N ILE A 200 7.04 10.52 15.89
CA ILE A 200 6.80 11.42 14.76
C ILE A 200 8.16 11.89 14.22
N ASN A 201 8.34 11.87 12.90
CA ASN A 201 9.64 12.17 12.28
C ASN A 201 9.94 13.66 12.09
N VAL A 202 8.96 14.53 12.40
CA VAL A 202 9.05 15.98 12.36
C VAL A 202 8.63 16.61 13.69
N SER A 203 8.94 17.90 13.87
CA SER A 203 8.42 18.67 14.99
C SER A 203 6.90 18.84 14.88
N CYS A 204 6.18 18.81 16.00
CA CYS A 204 4.72 18.96 15.97
C CYS A 204 4.24 20.25 15.28
N ASN A 205 5.00 21.33 15.38
CA ASN A 205 4.68 22.62 14.76
C ASN A 205 4.74 22.59 13.22
N GLU A 206 5.38 21.58 12.64
CA GLU A 206 5.45 21.36 11.18
C GLU A 206 4.21 20.60 10.67
N ILE A 207 3.45 19.96 11.57
CA ILE A 207 2.20 19.27 11.23
C ILE A 207 1.06 20.29 11.21
N PRO A 208 0.26 20.37 10.13
CA PRO A 208 -0.89 21.25 10.07
C PRO A 208 -1.82 21.03 11.26
N ALA A 209 -2.13 22.09 12.00
CA ALA A 209 -3.20 22.03 12.99
C ALA A 209 -4.53 21.80 12.26
N SER A 210 -5.35 20.88 12.76
CA SER A 210 -6.74 20.82 12.32
C SER A 210 -7.39 22.11 12.78
N GLU A 211 -7.54 23.08 11.87
CA GLU A 211 -8.32 24.26 12.18
C GLU A 211 -9.68 23.81 12.68
N ALA A 212 -10.13 24.36 13.79
CA ALA A 212 -11.45 24.11 14.37
C ALA A 212 -12.61 24.52 13.44
N ASN A 213 -12.32 25.07 12.26
CA ASN A 213 -13.27 25.72 11.36
C ASN A 213 -13.30 25.17 9.92
N GLY A 214 -12.72 24.00 9.66
CA GLY A 214 -12.84 23.36 8.36
C GLY A 214 -13.97 22.34 8.32
N ASN A 215 -15.20 22.73 7.95
CA ASN A 215 -16.29 21.76 7.65
C ASN A 215 -16.05 21.03 6.32
N TRP A 216 -14.81 20.70 5.99
CA TRP A 216 -14.42 20.04 4.75
C TRP A 216 -14.04 18.58 5.01
N SER A 217 -14.25 17.75 4.01
CA SER A 217 -13.86 16.35 3.98
C SER A 217 -13.44 15.94 2.59
N PRO A 218 -12.55 14.95 2.46
CA PRO A 218 -12.23 14.36 1.19
C PRO A 218 -13.40 13.52 0.69
N LEU A 219 -13.36 13.22 -0.60
CA LEU A 219 -14.23 12.24 -1.22
C LEU A 219 -13.53 10.87 -1.27
N TYR A 220 -14.19 9.86 -0.72
CA TYR A 220 -13.78 8.46 -0.74
C TYR A 220 -14.73 7.69 -1.65
N LEU A 221 -14.19 6.98 -2.64
CA LEU A 221 -14.98 6.22 -3.60
C LEU A 221 -14.71 4.73 -3.43
N SER A 222 -15.77 3.93 -3.47
CA SER A 222 -15.70 2.47 -3.55
C SER A 222 -16.39 1.94 -4.80
N ASN A 223 -15.72 1.02 -5.49
CA ASN A 223 -16.31 0.26 -6.58
C ASN A 223 -16.80 -1.09 -6.05
N SER A 224 -18.09 -1.19 -5.75
CA SER A 224 -18.72 -2.48 -5.41
C SER A 224 -19.23 -3.23 -6.64
N CYS A 225 -19.10 -2.67 -7.85
CA CYS A 225 -19.34 -3.39 -9.08
C CYS A 225 -18.25 -4.45 -9.32
N PRO A 226 -18.58 -5.64 -9.85
CA PRO A 226 -17.59 -6.65 -10.23
C PRO A 226 -16.77 -6.29 -11.47
N ARG A 227 -16.90 -5.08 -12.00
CA ARG A 227 -16.23 -4.62 -13.22
C ARG A 227 -15.27 -3.49 -12.89
N PRO A 228 -14.12 -3.38 -13.57
CA PRO A 228 -13.28 -2.21 -13.45
C PRO A 228 -14.05 -1.00 -13.98
N ILE A 229 -13.98 0.12 -13.25
CA ILE A 229 -14.69 1.35 -13.60
C ILE A 229 -13.73 2.53 -13.65
N GLU A 230 -14.11 3.53 -14.43
CA GLU A 230 -13.54 4.85 -14.36
C GLU A 230 -14.59 5.90 -14.03
N VAL A 231 -14.20 6.91 -13.27
CA VAL A 231 -15.12 7.89 -12.70
C VAL A 231 -14.63 9.32 -12.97
N ALA A 232 -15.55 10.18 -13.37
CA ALA A 232 -15.40 11.63 -13.39
C ALA A 232 -16.36 12.26 -12.38
N ILE A 233 -15.87 13.23 -11.60
CA ILE A 233 -16.62 13.91 -10.55
C ILE A 233 -16.59 15.41 -10.79
N ARG A 234 -17.75 16.04 -10.62
CA ARG A 234 -17.85 17.48 -10.43
C ARG A 234 -18.16 17.77 -8.96
N TYR A 235 -17.32 18.58 -8.35
CA TYR A 235 -17.43 18.96 -6.95
C TYR A 235 -17.20 20.46 -6.77
N ARG A 236 -17.60 20.98 -5.61
CA ARG A 236 -17.39 22.37 -5.26
C ARG A 236 -16.11 22.48 -4.41
N THR A 237 -15.16 23.30 -4.84
CA THR A 237 -13.92 23.54 -4.10
C THR A 237 -14.19 24.32 -2.82
N LEU A 238 -13.19 24.42 -1.93
CA LEU A 238 -13.29 25.23 -0.71
C LEU A 238 -13.42 26.73 -0.99
N SER A 239 -12.95 27.20 -2.15
CA SER A 239 -13.18 28.59 -2.62
C SER A 239 -14.60 28.81 -3.16
N GLY A 240 -15.41 27.75 -3.29
CA GLY A 240 -16.79 27.82 -3.76
C GLY A 240 -16.96 27.66 -5.27
N GLU A 241 -15.88 27.41 -6.00
CA GLU A 241 -15.89 27.16 -7.45
C GLU A 241 -16.29 25.72 -7.77
N TRP A 242 -16.92 25.50 -8.91
CA TRP A 242 -17.26 24.15 -9.37
C TRP A 242 -16.20 23.64 -10.34
N LEU A 243 -15.50 22.58 -9.96
CA LEU A 243 -14.51 21.90 -10.78
C LEU A 243 -15.04 20.54 -11.23
N THR A 244 -14.81 20.19 -12.49
CA THR A 244 -14.95 18.81 -12.97
C THR A 244 -13.56 18.23 -13.20
N ASP A 245 -13.30 17.11 -12.55
CA ASP A 245 -12.04 16.36 -12.67
C ASP A 245 -12.37 14.86 -12.77
N GLY A 246 -11.44 14.02 -13.21
CA GLY A 246 -11.82 12.66 -13.54
C GLY A 246 -10.83 11.72 -14.19
N TRP A 247 -11.45 10.61 -14.56
CA TRP A 247 -10.91 9.32 -14.98
C TRP A 247 -10.11 8.60 -13.89
N TRP A 248 -10.52 8.74 -12.63
CA TRP A 248 -10.06 7.86 -11.56
C TRP A 248 -10.49 6.43 -11.84
N GLN A 249 -9.55 5.51 -11.83
CA GLN A 249 -9.75 4.11 -12.12
C GLN A 249 -9.93 3.32 -10.83
N PHE A 250 -10.92 2.43 -10.79
CA PHE A 250 -11.17 1.55 -9.67
C PHE A 250 -11.38 0.13 -10.16
N GLU A 251 -10.48 -0.76 -9.74
CA GLU A 251 -10.68 -2.20 -9.91
C GLU A 251 -11.87 -2.68 -9.07
N PRO A 252 -12.48 -3.83 -9.42
CA PRO A 252 -13.55 -4.41 -8.64
C PRO A 252 -13.22 -4.52 -7.16
N LYS A 253 -14.18 -4.14 -6.31
CA LYS A 253 -14.09 -4.14 -4.84
C LYS A 253 -13.01 -3.24 -4.26
N THR A 254 -12.33 -2.42 -5.05
CA THR A 254 -11.36 -1.47 -4.51
C THR A 254 -12.01 -0.16 -4.10
N ALA A 255 -11.36 0.54 -3.18
CA ALA A 255 -11.81 1.84 -2.72
C ALA A 255 -10.64 2.71 -2.28
N ASN A 256 -10.72 4.01 -2.51
CA ASN A 256 -9.68 4.96 -2.16
C ASN A 256 -10.20 6.40 -2.12
N TYR A 257 -9.42 7.31 -1.54
CA TYR A 257 -9.65 8.74 -1.65
C TYR A 257 -9.38 9.21 -3.08
N LEU A 258 -10.23 10.10 -3.58
CA LEU A 258 -9.95 10.79 -4.84
C LEU A 258 -8.85 11.81 -4.61
N THR A 259 -7.87 11.83 -5.51
CA THR A 259 -6.78 12.80 -5.49
C THR A 259 -6.74 13.58 -6.79
N ASN A 260 -6.36 14.85 -6.73
CA ASN A 260 -6.16 15.67 -7.92
C ASN A 260 -4.86 15.26 -8.65
N SER A 261 -4.54 15.92 -9.76
CA SER A 261 -3.29 15.67 -10.53
C SER A 261 -2.00 15.96 -9.73
N GLY A 262 -2.08 16.77 -8.67
CA GLY A 262 -1.01 17.00 -7.70
C GLY A 262 -1.02 16.03 -6.53
N LEU A 263 -1.92 15.03 -6.57
CA LEU A 263 -2.02 13.90 -5.66
C LEU A 263 -2.39 14.29 -4.22
N GLN A 264 -3.04 15.44 -4.11
CA GLN A 264 -3.68 15.89 -2.90
C GLN A 264 -5.13 15.41 -2.92
N ASP A 265 -5.65 15.09 -1.74
CA ASP A 265 -7.06 14.71 -1.60
C ASP A 265 -7.98 15.78 -2.20
N VAL A 266 -8.95 15.32 -2.97
CA VAL A 266 -10.08 16.13 -3.40
C VAL A 266 -10.94 16.40 -2.18
N ILE A 267 -10.83 17.62 -1.63
CA ILE A 267 -11.56 18.06 -0.43
C ILE A 267 -12.63 19.09 -0.76
N THR A 268 -13.74 19.01 -0.03
CA THR A 268 -14.90 19.90 -0.18
C THR A 268 -15.69 20.01 1.12
N ASN A 269 -16.42 21.10 1.30
CA ASN A 269 -17.41 21.28 2.36
C ASN A 269 -18.85 21.16 1.87
N ASN A 270 -19.04 20.84 0.60
CA ASN A 270 -20.34 20.69 -0.05
C ASN A 270 -20.69 19.20 -0.18
N ALA A 271 -21.88 18.82 0.28
CA ALA A 271 -22.41 17.47 0.14
C ALA A 271 -22.97 17.17 -1.25
N LYS A 272 -23.18 18.20 -2.09
CA LYS A 272 -23.74 18.05 -3.42
C LYS A 272 -22.64 17.84 -4.48
N PHE A 273 -22.74 16.74 -5.21
CA PHE A 273 -21.79 16.34 -6.25
C PHE A 273 -22.52 15.97 -7.55
N TYR A 274 -21.76 15.90 -8.63
CA TYR A 274 -22.19 15.24 -9.85
C TYR A 274 -21.15 14.21 -10.24
N PHE A 275 -21.56 13.07 -10.78
CA PHE A 275 -20.63 12.07 -11.26
C PHE A 275 -21.08 11.44 -12.56
N TYR A 276 -20.09 11.03 -13.35
CA TYR A 276 -20.26 10.11 -14.46
C TYR A 276 -19.28 8.96 -14.24
N ALA A 277 -19.72 7.73 -14.42
CA ALA A 277 -18.82 6.57 -14.40
C ALA A 277 -19.16 5.62 -15.53
N ARG A 278 -18.17 4.82 -15.95
CA ARG A 278 -18.40 3.71 -16.88
C ARG A 278 -17.47 2.55 -16.57
N ALA A 279 -17.88 1.34 -16.94
CA ALA A 279 -17.01 0.18 -16.91
C ALA A 279 -15.98 0.25 -18.06
N THR A 280 -14.78 -0.27 -17.81
CA THR A 280 -13.66 -0.25 -18.77
C THR A 280 -13.42 -1.61 -19.43
N ASP A 281 -14.26 -2.60 -19.15
CA ASP A 281 -14.21 -3.97 -19.68
C ASP A 281 -15.11 -4.20 -20.92
N ASN A 282 -15.57 -3.13 -21.57
CA ASN A 282 -16.49 -3.14 -22.72
C ASN A 282 -17.89 -3.73 -22.43
N SER A 283 -18.35 -3.69 -21.17
CA SER A 283 -19.68 -4.20 -20.80
C SER A 283 -20.85 -3.25 -21.04
N ASP A 284 -20.60 -2.08 -21.65
CA ASP A 284 -21.55 -0.96 -21.81
C ASP A 284 -22.20 -0.48 -20.51
N THR A 285 -21.65 -0.84 -19.34
CA THR A 285 -22.18 -0.42 -18.05
C THR A 285 -21.78 1.02 -17.76
N VAL A 286 -22.77 1.89 -17.54
CA VAL A 286 -22.58 3.34 -17.34
C VAL A 286 -23.44 3.82 -16.19
N TRP A 287 -22.89 4.73 -15.38
CA TRP A 287 -23.61 5.55 -14.41
C TRP A 287 -23.68 6.97 -14.94
N ALA A 288 -24.79 7.30 -15.57
CA ALA A 288 -25.07 8.61 -16.14
C ALA A 288 -26.33 9.21 -15.50
N GLY A 289 -26.52 10.50 -15.68
CA GLY A 289 -27.76 11.21 -15.35
C GLY A 289 -28.02 12.35 -16.31
N ASP A 290 -28.97 13.21 -15.99
CA ASP A 290 -29.50 14.18 -16.96
C ASP A 290 -28.71 15.51 -17.03
N VAL A 291 -27.62 15.64 -16.27
CA VAL A 291 -26.91 16.91 -16.09
C VAL A 291 -25.62 16.93 -16.91
N GLU A 292 -25.69 17.54 -18.10
CA GLU A 292 -24.53 17.68 -18.99
C GLU A 292 -23.44 18.59 -18.40
N ARG A 293 -22.21 18.07 -18.33
CA ARG A 293 -21.03 18.81 -17.87
C ARG A 293 -19.84 18.54 -18.78
N GLN A 294 -19.12 19.59 -19.15
CA GLN A 294 -17.91 19.45 -19.94
C GLN A 294 -16.75 18.93 -19.09
N PHE A 295 -16.02 17.96 -19.63
CA PHE A 295 -14.74 17.51 -19.10
C PHE A 295 -13.82 17.12 -20.26
N GLN A 296 -12.63 17.74 -20.33
CA GLN A 296 -11.63 17.49 -21.37
C GLN A 296 -12.20 17.52 -22.81
N GLY A 297 -13.11 18.47 -23.10
CA GLY A 297 -13.74 18.63 -24.42
C GLY A 297 -14.90 17.66 -24.70
N THR A 298 -15.24 16.77 -23.77
CA THR A 298 -16.37 15.85 -23.87
C THR A 298 -17.53 16.32 -23.01
N ASN A 299 -18.76 16.22 -23.51
CA ASN A 299 -19.96 16.38 -22.69
C ASN A 299 -20.26 15.07 -21.96
N LEU A 300 -20.29 15.12 -20.63
CA LEU A 300 -20.60 13.99 -19.79
C LEU A 300 -22.00 14.17 -19.17
N PRO A 301 -22.94 13.23 -19.40
CA PRO A 301 -24.25 13.23 -18.76
C PRO A 301 -24.09 12.77 -17.30
N MET A 302 -23.84 13.71 -16.40
CA MET A 302 -23.55 13.41 -15.00
C MET A 302 -24.83 13.25 -14.18
N ARG A 303 -24.80 12.33 -13.21
CA ARG A 303 -25.82 12.13 -12.19
C ARG A 303 -25.57 13.07 -11.01
N GLU A 304 -26.59 13.80 -10.61
CA GLU A 304 -26.58 14.59 -9.37
C GLU A 304 -26.76 13.68 -8.16
N ILE A 305 -25.98 13.90 -7.10
CA ILE A 305 -26.08 13.15 -5.86
C ILE A 305 -25.71 14.01 -4.66
N ASP A 306 -26.47 13.85 -3.57
CA ASP A 306 -26.10 14.34 -2.24
C ASP A 306 -25.40 13.20 -1.47
N ILE A 307 -24.12 13.39 -1.17
CA ILE A 307 -23.26 12.39 -0.54
C ILE A 307 -23.22 12.61 0.97
N THR A 308 -23.33 11.51 1.73
CA THR A 308 -23.23 11.52 3.19
C THR A 308 -21.79 11.31 3.67
N ARG A 309 -21.52 11.74 4.91
CA ARG A 309 -20.26 11.44 5.59
C ARG A 309 -20.35 10.11 6.32
N ASP A 310 -19.30 9.31 6.25
CA ASP A 310 -19.18 8.07 7.02
C ASP A 310 -18.78 8.34 8.49
N SER A 311 -18.53 7.27 9.25
CA SER A 311 -18.13 7.36 10.66
C SER A 311 -16.74 7.97 10.88
N LEU A 312 -15.91 8.05 9.83
CA LEU A 312 -14.62 8.73 9.82
C LEU A 312 -14.75 10.21 9.41
N GLY A 313 -15.96 10.62 9.02
CA GLY A 313 -16.29 11.96 8.55
C GLY A 313 -16.00 12.17 7.07
N ASP A 314 -15.74 11.12 6.28
CA ASP A 314 -15.40 11.21 4.86
C ASP A 314 -16.66 11.20 4.00
N TYR A 315 -16.73 12.03 2.94
CA TYR A 315 -17.80 11.89 1.96
C TYR A 315 -17.60 10.57 1.22
N THR A 316 -18.63 9.73 1.12
CA THR A 316 -18.49 8.38 0.53
C THR A 316 -19.40 8.15 -0.68
N LEU A 317 -18.83 7.78 -1.81
CA LEU A 317 -19.57 7.32 -2.99
C LEU A 317 -19.33 5.82 -3.21
N ASN A 318 -20.38 5.02 -3.16
CA ASN A 318 -20.30 3.60 -3.50
C ASN A 318 -21.02 3.33 -4.81
N LEU A 319 -20.31 2.79 -5.81
CA LEU A 319 -20.88 2.44 -7.10
C LEU A 319 -21.18 0.94 -7.17
N THR A 320 -22.44 0.61 -7.45
CA THR A 320 -22.97 -0.76 -7.59
C THR A 320 -23.49 -1.00 -9.01
N CYS A 321 -23.58 -2.27 -9.41
CA CYS A 321 -24.13 -2.71 -10.70
C CYS A 321 -25.39 -3.56 -10.47
N ASP A 322 -26.55 -3.07 -10.91
CA ASP A 322 -27.85 -3.72 -10.63
C ASP A 322 -28.06 -5.07 -11.37
N ASN A 323 -27.23 -5.38 -12.38
CA ASN A 323 -27.29 -6.61 -13.18
C ASN A 323 -25.92 -7.30 -13.34
N ALA A 324 -25.10 -7.25 -12.31
CA ALA A 324 -23.86 -8.01 -12.31
C ALA A 324 -24.17 -9.53 -12.32
N PRO A 325 -23.53 -10.36 -13.16
CA PRO A 325 -23.56 -11.81 -12.96
C PRO A 325 -23.06 -12.14 -11.54
N ASP A 326 -23.44 -13.32 -11.01
CA ASP A 326 -22.99 -13.84 -9.70
C ASP A 326 -21.47 -14.05 -9.67
N ILE A 327 -20.71 -12.95 -9.70
CA ILE A 327 -19.26 -12.92 -9.58
C ILE A 327 -18.96 -12.79 -8.10
N HIS A 328 -18.51 -13.88 -7.52
CA HIS A 328 -18.05 -13.95 -6.15
C HIS A 328 -16.62 -13.42 -6.06
N PHE A 329 -16.34 -12.59 -5.07
CA PHE A 329 -14.98 -12.17 -4.76
C PHE A 329 -14.49 -12.88 -3.52
N TYR A 330 -13.21 -13.23 -3.54
CA TYR A 330 -12.55 -13.88 -2.43
C TYR A 330 -11.28 -13.12 -2.07
N ASP A 331 -11.06 -12.91 -0.77
CA ASP A 331 -9.72 -12.61 -0.27
C ASP A 331 -9.04 -13.94 0.07
N PHE A 332 -7.96 -14.26 -0.64
CA PHE A 332 -7.46 -15.62 -0.76
C PHE A 332 -5.95 -15.75 -0.46
N VAL A 333 -5.63 -16.82 0.28
CA VAL A 333 -4.28 -17.24 0.66
C VAL A 333 -4.09 -18.71 0.27
N CYS A 334 -3.01 -19.01 -0.44
CA CYS A 334 -2.58 -20.37 -0.71
C CYS A 334 -1.27 -20.65 0.04
N ILE A 335 -1.24 -21.73 0.82
CA ILE A 335 -0.10 -22.12 1.64
C ILE A 335 0.44 -23.45 1.13
N THR A 336 1.66 -23.44 0.62
CA THR A 336 2.34 -24.62 0.08
C THR A 336 3.38 -25.13 1.07
N ASN A 337 3.49 -26.44 1.21
CA ASN A 337 4.53 -27.05 2.03
C ASN A 337 5.68 -27.54 1.15
N LEU A 338 6.79 -26.80 1.15
CA LEU A 338 8.01 -27.21 0.44
C LEU A 338 9.00 -27.95 1.34
N THR A 339 8.63 -28.21 2.59
CA THR A 339 9.43 -29.04 3.48
C THR A 339 9.25 -30.53 3.17
N GLY A 340 10.14 -31.36 3.70
CA GLY A 340 10.05 -32.82 3.63
C GLY A 340 9.16 -33.45 4.72
N ARG A 341 8.43 -32.65 5.52
CA ARG A 341 7.61 -33.14 6.64
C ARG A 341 6.22 -32.54 6.60
N ARG A 342 5.22 -33.25 7.14
CA ARG A 342 3.88 -32.69 7.33
C ARG A 342 3.95 -31.54 8.34
N ILE A 343 3.32 -30.41 8.01
CA ILE A 343 3.20 -29.26 8.91
C ILE A 343 1.79 -29.20 9.46
N ASP A 344 1.67 -29.18 10.78
CA ASP A 344 0.43 -28.85 11.47
C ASP A 344 0.45 -27.36 11.84
N TYR A 345 -0.63 -26.66 11.53
CA TYR A 345 -0.78 -25.25 11.86
C TYR A 345 -2.22 -24.95 12.25
N ARG A 346 -2.38 -23.86 13.02
CA ARG A 346 -3.69 -23.30 13.33
C ARG A 346 -3.86 -21.96 12.66
N PHE A 347 -5.08 -21.63 12.28
CA PHE A 347 -5.41 -20.36 11.66
C PHE A 347 -6.76 -19.83 12.15
N ARG A 348 -7.01 -18.54 11.95
CA ARG A 348 -8.31 -17.92 12.15
C ARG A 348 -8.49 -16.68 11.28
N TRP A 349 -9.75 -16.32 11.07
CA TRP A 349 -10.17 -15.07 10.45
C TRP A 349 -10.65 -14.09 11.53
N GLY A 350 -10.03 -12.91 11.61
CA GLY A 350 -10.36 -11.87 12.59
C GLY A 350 -10.32 -12.39 14.02
N ASN A 351 -11.40 -12.14 14.76
CA ASN A 351 -11.60 -12.63 16.13
C ASN A 351 -12.29 -14.00 16.18
N GLY A 352 -12.34 -14.71 15.06
CA GLY A 352 -12.94 -16.04 14.97
C GLY A 352 -12.19 -17.10 15.78
N GLN A 353 -12.80 -18.28 15.88
CA GLN A 353 -12.21 -19.42 16.56
C GLN A 353 -11.00 -19.95 15.78
N TRP A 354 -9.99 -20.44 16.52
CA TRP A 354 -8.85 -21.11 15.94
C TRP A 354 -9.28 -22.45 15.33
N GLN A 355 -8.88 -22.67 14.10
CA GLN A 355 -9.03 -23.93 13.38
C GLN A 355 -7.65 -24.56 13.19
N THR A 356 -7.56 -25.88 13.23
CA THR A 356 -6.29 -26.61 13.03
C THR A 356 -6.35 -27.39 11.72
N LEU A 357 -5.30 -27.28 10.91
CA LEU A 357 -5.13 -28.02 9.67
C LEU A 357 -3.70 -28.50 9.53
N SER A 358 -3.52 -29.37 8.54
CA SER A 358 -2.20 -29.88 8.18
C SER A 358 -1.98 -29.84 6.68
N VAL A 359 -0.73 -29.64 6.28
CA VAL A 359 -0.31 -29.67 4.88
C VAL A 359 0.85 -30.66 4.72
N ASP A 360 0.65 -31.68 3.88
CA ASP A 360 1.68 -32.69 3.58
C ASP A 360 2.75 -32.14 2.64
N PRO A 361 3.95 -32.75 2.58
CA PRO A 361 5.02 -32.33 1.67
C PRO A 361 4.55 -32.20 0.22
N GLN A 362 4.96 -31.12 -0.44
CA GLN A 362 4.62 -30.77 -1.83
C GLN A 362 3.12 -30.56 -2.10
N GLN A 363 2.29 -30.47 -1.04
CA GLN A 363 0.88 -30.13 -1.15
C GLN A 363 0.64 -28.67 -0.77
N ASN A 364 -0.54 -28.18 -1.14
CA ASN A 364 -1.02 -26.87 -0.72
C ASN A 364 -2.34 -26.95 0.04
N ARG A 365 -2.62 -25.88 0.79
CA ARG A 365 -3.89 -25.62 1.44
C ARG A 365 -4.41 -24.25 1.06
N ARG A 366 -5.70 -24.22 0.77
CA ARG A 366 -6.43 -23.05 0.29
C ARG A 366 -7.21 -22.45 1.45
N HIS A 367 -7.07 -21.15 1.66
CA HIS A 367 -7.80 -20.40 2.66
C HIS A 367 -8.41 -19.17 2.03
N TRP A 368 -9.73 -19.14 1.91
CA TRP A 368 -10.45 -18.02 1.33
C TRP A 368 -11.53 -17.50 2.28
N TRP A 369 -11.85 -16.21 2.10
CA TRP A 369 -13.05 -15.59 2.63
C TRP A 369 -13.84 -15.02 1.46
N GLU A 370 -15.09 -15.46 1.31
CA GLU A 370 -16.00 -14.92 0.31
C GLU A 370 -16.55 -13.57 0.80
N LEU A 371 -16.36 -12.53 0.00
CA LEU A 371 -16.84 -11.20 0.30
C LEU A 371 -18.32 -11.09 -0.07
N LYS A 372 -19.11 -10.66 0.91
CA LYS A 372 -20.50 -10.28 0.63
C LYS A 372 -20.57 -9.02 -0.22
N TRP A 373 -21.76 -8.73 -0.73
CA TRP A 373 -21.99 -7.57 -1.59
C TRP A 373 -21.63 -6.24 -0.91
N ASP A 374 -21.81 -6.16 0.42
CA ASP A 374 -21.54 -5.01 1.29
C ASP A 374 -20.15 -5.04 1.96
N GLU A 375 -19.37 -6.10 1.77
CA GLU A 375 -18.03 -6.22 2.35
C GLU A 375 -16.96 -5.71 1.36
N SER A 376 -16.18 -4.73 1.80
CA SER A 376 -15.02 -4.19 1.06
C SER A 376 -13.72 -4.95 1.34
N SER A 377 -13.65 -5.71 2.43
CA SER A 377 -12.49 -6.53 2.78
C SER A 377 -12.85 -7.66 3.74
N SER A 378 -12.11 -8.76 3.67
CA SER A 378 -12.26 -9.83 4.64
C SER A 378 -11.57 -9.49 5.97
N PRO A 379 -11.92 -10.18 7.08
CA PRO A 379 -11.16 -10.11 8.31
C PRO A 379 -9.68 -10.47 8.11
N SER A 380 -8.84 -10.07 9.07
CA SER A 380 -7.42 -10.42 9.08
C SER A 380 -7.21 -11.95 9.13
N PHE A 381 -6.25 -12.49 8.38
CA PHE A 381 -5.93 -13.92 8.43
C PHE A 381 -4.70 -14.12 9.33
N GLU A 382 -4.87 -14.85 10.43
CA GLU A 382 -3.79 -15.18 11.36
C GLU A 382 -3.45 -16.67 11.24
N ILE A 383 -2.16 -16.99 11.19
CA ILE A 383 -1.65 -18.37 11.22
C ILE A 383 -0.64 -18.53 12.34
N ARG A 384 -0.61 -19.71 12.97
CA ARG A 384 0.42 -20.11 13.94
C ARG A 384 0.82 -21.55 13.73
N PHE A 385 2.10 -21.86 13.89
CA PHE A 385 2.64 -23.20 13.74
C PHE A 385 3.83 -23.40 14.69
N ASP A 386 4.16 -24.67 14.92
CA ASP A 386 5.35 -25.06 15.67
C ASP A 386 6.57 -24.98 14.75
N ALA A 387 7.44 -23.99 14.99
CA ALA A 387 8.56 -23.71 14.11
C ALA A 387 9.79 -24.62 14.34
N ASP A 388 9.83 -25.36 15.45
CA ASP A 388 10.97 -26.23 15.81
C ASP A 388 10.55 -27.70 16.07
N TYR A 389 9.28 -28.03 15.88
CA TYR A 389 8.69 -29.37 16.07
C TYR A 389 8.87 -29.92 17.48
N THR A 390 9.05 -29.06 18.48
CA THR A 390 9.26 -29.49 19.86
C THR A 390 7.96 -29.71 20.62
N ASN A 391 6.80 -29.42 20.02
CA ASN A 391 5.48 -29.36 20.65
C ASN A 391 5.45 -28.46 21.90
N ALA A 392 6.44 -27.58 22.08
CA ALA A 392 6.65 -26.79 23.28
C ALA A 392 6.74 -25.30 22.94
N ALA A 393 5.65 -24.55 23.16
CA ALA A 393 5.58 -23.09 23.31
C ALA A 393 6.20 -22.15 22.23
N SER A 394 6.94 -22.64 21.24
CA SER A 394 7.60 -21.93 20.13
C SER A 394 6.63 -21.64 18.97
N ASN A 395 5.38 -21.26 19.29
CA ASN A 395 4.40 -20.93 18.28
C ASN A 395 4.73 -19.58 17.63
N ILE A 396 5.38 -19.60 16.47
CA ILE A 396 5.51 -18.41 15.63
C ILE A 396 4.15 -18.12 15.01
N GLY A 397 3.78 -16.84 14.94
CA GLY A 397 2.50 -16.39 14.44
C GLY A 397 2.65 -15.25 13.45
N TYR A 398 1.89 -15.32 12.36
CA TYR A 398 1.88 -14.30 11.31
C TYR A 398 0.47 -13.83 10.99
N TRP A 399 0.37 -12.56 10.66
CA TRP A 399 -0.77 -12.01 9.91
C TRP A 399 -0.40 -12.09 8.43
N LEU A 400 -1.15 -12.86 7.66
CA LEU A 400 -0.84 -13.01 6.24
C LEU A 400 -1.66 -12.01 5.41
N PRO A 401 -1.00 -11.12 4.65
CA PRO A 401 -1.62 -10.45 3.52
C PRO A 401 -2.30 -11.44 2.58
N LYS A 402 -3.39 -10.99 1.95
CA LYS A 402 -4.25 -11.81 1.10
C LYS A 402 -4.31 -11.18 -0.28
N LYS A 403 -4.67 -11.95 -1.29
CA LYS A 403 -4.90 -11.43 -2.64
C LYS A 403 -6.37 -11.54 -2.97
N ARG A 404 -6.95 -10.47 -3.50
CA ARG A 404 -8.32 -10.47 -4.01
C ARG A 404 -8.37 -11.18 -5.36
N THR A 405 -9.37 -12.04 -5.53
CA THR A 405 -9.56 -12.87 -6.71
C THR A 405 -11.05 -13.17 -6.92
N ILE A 406 -11.42 -13.62 -8.11
CA ILE A 406 -12.78 -14.06 -8.48
C ILE A 406 -12.94 -15.59 -8.42
N ASP A 407 -11.87 -16.31 -8.09
CA ASP A 407 -11.89 -17.75 -7.91
C ASP A 407 -10.97 -18.20 -6.76
N THR A 408 -11.07 -19.47 -6.38
CA THR A 408 -10.30 -20.07 -5.29
C THR A 408 -9.22 -21.05 -5.79
N ALA A 409 -8.70 -20.86 -7.00
CA ALA A 409 -7.59 -21.66 -7.51
C ALA A 409 -6.26 -21.13 -6.94
N CYS A 410 -5.43 -22.00 -6.38
CA CYS A 410 -4.20 -21.62 -5.66
C CYS A 410 -3.35 -20.55 -6.35
N PRO A 411 -3.02 -20.63 -7.66
CA PRO A 411 -2.22 -19.62 -8.36
C PRO A 411 -2.78 -18.19 -8.29
N ASN A 412 -4.09 -18.05 -8.10
CA ASN A 412 -4.76 -16.75 -8.07
C ASN A 412 -4.73 -16.10 -6.67
N GLY A 413 -4.35 -16.86 -5.63
CA GLY A 413 -4.21 -16.38 -4.26
C GLY A 413 -2.87 -15.75 -3.94
N GLN A 414 -2.75 -15.19 -2.73
CA GLN A 414 -1.45 -14.81 -2.21
C GLN A 414 -0.68 -16.07 -1.80
N GLN A 415 0.48 -16.30 -2.40
CA GLN A 415 1.31 -17.46 -2.14
C GLN A 415 2.12 -17.29 -0.85
N TYR A 416 2.14 -18.34 -0.04
CA TYR A 416 3.07 -18.54 1.07
C TYR A 416 3.59 -19.98 1.07
N GLU A 417 4.80 -20.15 1.57
CA GLU A 417 5.52 -21.41 1.52
C GLU A 417 6.19 -21.72 2.85
N PHE A 418 5.93 -22.91 3.39
CA PHE A 418 6.74 -23.44 4.47
C PHE A 418 8.08 -23.91 3.93
N ARG A 419 9.17 -23.38 4.50
CA ARG A 419 10.55 -23.71 4.13
C ARG A 419 11.40 -23.96 5.37
N PHE A 420 12.46 -24.74 5.22
CA PHE A 420 13.50 -24.85 6.25
C PHE A 420 14.44 -23.65 6.20
N MET A 421 14.67 -23.01 7.34
CA MET A 421 15.58 -21.86 7.50
C MET A 421 16.94 -22.25 8.10
N GLY A 422 17.22 -23.55 8.19
CA GLY A 422 18.42 -24.13 8.83
C GLY A 422 18.13 -25.55 9.32
N ASN A 423 18.99 -26.09 10.19
CA ASN A 423 18.78 -27.42 10.76
C ASN A 423 17.56 -27.42 11.70
N ASN A 424 16.48 -28.11 11.29
CA ASN A 424 15.24 -28.34 12.04
C ASN A 424 14.39 -27.10 12.40
N HIS A 425 14.63 -25.94 11.80
CA HIS A 425 13.76 -24.76 11.97
C HIS A 425 12.99 -24.48 10.69
N ILE A 426 11.66 -24.41 10.78
CA ILE A 426 10.79 -24.03 9.67
C ILE A 426 10.29 -22.61 9.84
N ASP A 427 10.07 -21.95 8.71
CA ASP A 427 9.40 -20.66 8.67
C ASP A 427 8.42 -20.60 7.50
N LEU A 428 7.52 -19.63 7.56
CA LEU A 428 6.53 -19.35 6.53
C LEU A 428 6.91 -18.07 5.80
N VAL A 429 7.32 -18.22 4.54
CA VAL A 429 7.76 -17.10 3.71
C VAL A 429 6.77 -16.83 2.60
N ARG A 430 6.80 -15.62 2.03
CA ARG A 430 6.00 -15.30 0.84
C ARG A 430 6.52 -16.12 -0.35
N GLY A 431 5.62 -16.84 -1.01
CA GLY A 431 5.92 -17.58 -2.23
C GLY A 431 5.88 -16.67 -3.46
N ASN A 432 6.43 -17.17 -4.57
CA ASN A 432 6.43 -16.47 -5.86
C ASN A 432 5.07 -16.56 -6.56
#